data_AF-A0A7V8U1N8-F1
#
_entry.id   AF-A0A7V8U1N8-F1
#
_cell.length_a   1.000
_cell.length_b   1.000
_cell.length_c   1.000
_cell.angle_alpha   90.00
_cell.angle_beta   90.00
_cell.angle_gamma   90.00
#
_symmetry.space_group_name_H-M   'P 1'
#
loop_
_entity.id
_entity.type
_entity.pdbx_description
1 polymer ?
#
loop_
_entity_poly.entity_id
_entity_poly.type
_entity_poly.pdbx_seq_one_letter_code
_entity_poly.pdbx_strand_id
1 'polypeptide(L)' 'MANSPRRPVNPMDAAEALFKPAKKKAEPAVERPTLPNTKELVSLKIDSDVLSFFQEDGPGWQDRINDILRAAMKNRL' A
#
# COMPACT_ATOMS: atom_id res chain seq x y z
N MET A 1 -42.93 -5.69 -42.44
CA MET A 1 -41.74 -6.57 -42.51
C MET A 1 -40.57 -5.73 -42.97
N ALA A 2 -39.53 -5.56 -42.14
CA ALA A 2 -38.17 -5.21 -42.57
C ALA A 2 -37.24 -5.42 -41.36
N ASN A 3 -36.63 -6.60 -41.30
CA ASN A 3 -35.69 -6.99 -40.26
C ASN A 3 -34.30 -6.48 -40.70
N SER A 4 -33.81 -5.39 -40.13
CA SER A 4 -32.47 -4.89 -40.47
C SER A 4 -31.39 -5.92 -40.10
N PRO A 5 -30.42 -6.20 -40.99
CA PRO A 5 -29.48 -7.29 -40.81
C PRO A 5 -28.52 -7.00 -39.65
N ARG A 6 -28.54 -7.86 -38.63
CA ARG A 6 -27.53 -7.92 -37.56
C ARG A 6 -26.20 -8.39 -38.16
N ARG A 7 -25.38 -7.49 -38.67
CA ARG A 7 -23.99 -7.79 -39.03
C ARG A 7 -23.08 -6.80 -38.31
N PRO A 8 -22.28 -7.23 -37.32
CA PRO A 8 -21.19 -6.40 -36.84
C PRO A 8 -20.21 -6.25 -38.01
N VAL A 9 -20.13 -5.04 -38.54
CA VAL A 9 -19.05 -4.62 -39.43
C VAL A 9 -17.78 -4.60 -38.58
N ASN A 10 -16.78 -5.31 -39.09
CA ASN A 10 -15.38 -5.33 -38.70
C ASN A 10 -14.96 -6.41 -37.66
N PRO A 11 -14.21 -7.45 -38.09
CA PRO A 11 -13.67 -8.47 -37.19
C PRO A 11 -12.59 -7.92 -36.24
N MET A 12 -12.02 -6.74 -36.52
CA MET A 12 -11.05 -6.07 -35.66
C MET A 12 -11.68 -5.53 -34.36
N ASP A 13 -12.89 -4.95 -34.43
CA ASP A 13 -13.61 -4.46 -33.24
C ASP A 13 -13.98 -5.60 -32.28
N ALA A 14 -14.32 -6.78 -32.82
CA ALA A 14 -14.58 -7.97 -32.01
C ALA A 14 -13.31 -8.48 -31.29
N ALA A 15 -12.15 -8.37 -31.93
CA ALA A 15 -10.86 -8.74 -31.33
C ALA A 15 -10.45 -7.75 -30.22
N GLU A 16 -10.58 -6.44 -30.46
CA GLU A 16 -10.22 -5.44 -29.43
C GLU A 16 -11.08 -5.56 -28.16
N ALA A 17 -12.35 -5.97 -28.27
CA ALA A 17 -13.20 -6.21 -27.11
C ALA A 17 -12.72 -7.40 -26.24
N LEU A 18 -12.09 -8.41 -26.85
CA LEU A 18 -11.56 -9.60 -26.16
C LEU A 18 -10.20 -9.34 -25.49
N PHE A 19 -9.43 -8.36 -25.99
CA PHE A 19 -8.07 -8.06 -25.52
C PHE A 19 -7.98 -6.85 -24.57
N LYS A 20 -9.11 -6.26 -24.14
CA LYS A 20 -9.09 -5.24 -23.08
C LYS A 20 -8.50 -5.84 -21.80
N PRO A 21 -7.39 -5.31 -21.26
CA PRO A 21 -6.84 -5.79 -20.00
C PRO A 21 -7.84 -5.43 -18.89
N ALA A 22 -8.43 -6.45 -18.27
CA ALA A 22 -9.25 -6.25 -17.08
C ALA A 22 -8.41 -5.51 -16.03
N LYS A 23 -8.90 -4.33 -15.58
CA LYS A 23 -8.34 -3.67 -14.40
C LYS A 23 -8.33 -4.71 -13.28
N LYS A 24 -7.13 -5.11 -12.83
CA LYS A 24 -6.97 -5.91 -11.62
C LYS A 24 -7.72 -5.18 -10.51
N LYS A 25 -8.85 -5.73 -10.07
CA LYS A 25 -9.48 -5.32 -8.82
C LYS A 25 -8.38 -5.47 -7.77
N ALA A 26 -8.06 -4.39 -7.07
CA ALA A 26 -7.21 -4.44 -5.91
C ALA A 26 -7.76 -5.55 -5.00
N GLU A 27 -6.90 -6.53 -4.69
CA GLU A 27 -7.24 -7.61 -3.78
C GLU A 27 -7.74 -6.97 -2.48
N PRO A 28 -8.87 -7.43 -1.93
CA PRO A 28 -9.37 -6.89 -0.67
C PRO A 28 -8.24 -7.01 0.35
N ALA A 29 -7.93 -5.89 1.01
CA ALA A 29 -6.92 -5.84 2.05
C ALA A 29 -7.18 -7.00 3.01
N VAL A 30 -6.25 -7.95 3.07
CA VAL A 30 -6.30 -9.03 4.04
C VAL A 30 -6.29 -8.36 5.39
N GLU A 31 -7.46 -8.26 6.02
CA GLU A 31 -7.61 -7.82 7.41
C GLU A 31 -6.94 -8.90 8.26
N ARG A 32 -5.64 -8.74 8.44
CA ARG A 32 -4.87 -9.58 9.35
C ARG A 32 -5.42 -9.32 10.75
N PRO A 33 -5.69 -10.36 11.54
CA PRO A 33 -6.13 -10.21 12.93
C PRO A 33 -5.22 -9.22 13.64
N THR A 34 -5.81 -8.29 14.39
CA THR A 34 -5.11 -7.29 15.18
C THR A 34 -4.30 -8.00 16.26
N LEU A 35 -3.06 -8.36 15.91
CA LEU A 35 -2.10 -8.91 16.86
C LEU A 35 -1.94 -7.86 17.98
N PRO A 36 -2.08 -8.25 19.26
CA PRO A 36 -1.77 -7.35 20.35
C PRO A 36 -0.31 -6.96 20.20
N ASN A 37 -0.02 -5.65 20.11
CA ASN A 37 1.30 -5.05 19.85
C ASN A 37 1.68 -4.89 18.36
N THR A 38 0.70 -4.59 17.50
CA THR A 38 0.97 -4.17 16.10
C THR A 38 1.57 -2.75 16.06
N LYS A 39 2.57 -2.52 15.20
CA LYS A 39 3.11 -1.16 14.95
C LYS A 39 2.07 -0.35 14.18
N GLU A 40 1.67 0.80 14.70
CA GLU A 40 0.75 1.71 14.04
C GLU A 40 1.52 2.74 13.19
N LEU A 41 1.05 2.97 11.96
CA LEU A 41 1.62 4.00 11.11
C LEU A 41 1.00 5.34 11.50
N VAL A 42 1.81 6.19 12.13
CA VAL A 42 1.41 7.52 12.59
C VAL A 42 2.21 8.61 11.88
N SER A 43 1.56 9.74 11.63
CA SER A 43 2.24 10.94 11.13
C SER A 43 2.77 11.75 12.31
N LEU A 44 4.07 11.64 12.58
CA LEU A 44 4.78 12.37 13.63
C LEU A 44 5.84 13.27 12.99
N LYS A 45 6.00 14.49 13.51
CA LYS A 45 7.12 15.36 13.15
C LYS A 45 8.30 15.03 14.07
N ILE A 46 9.46 14.78 13.46
CA ILE A 46 10.73 14.54 14.13
C ILE A 46 11.70 15.62 13.63
N ASP A 47 12.57 16.11 14.52
CA ASP A 47 13.59 17.08 14.16
C ASP A 47 14.58 16.49 13.14
N SER A 48 15.10 17.33 12.24
CA SER A 48 15.90 16.88 11.10
C SER A 48 17.25 16.30 11.50
N ASP A 49 17.87 16.83 12.55
CA ASP A 49 19.14 16.37 13.11
C ASP A 49 18.99 14.99 13.75
N VAL A 50 17.93 14.80 14.55
CA VAL A 50 17.56 13.52 15.15
C VAL A 50 17.32 12.47 14.07
N LEU A 51 16.55 12.80 13.04
CA LEU A 51 16.25 11.89 11.93
C LEU A 51 17.52 11.54 11.13
N SER A 52 18.41 12.50 10.90
CA SER A 52 19.69 12.27 10.22
C SER A 52 20.57 11.31 11.02
N PHE A 53 20.70 11.53 12.32
CA PHE A 53 21.47 10.66 13.22
C PHE A 53 21.03 9.19 13.11
N PHE A 54 19.72 8.91 13.14
CA PHE A 54 19.25 7.53 13.03
C PHE A 54 19.45 6.92 11.64
N GLN A 55 19.36 7.74 10.59
CA GLN A 55 19.54 7.29 9.20
C GLN A 55 20.99 6.95 8.87
N GLU A 56 21.97 7.64 9.47
CA GLU A 56 23.41 7.41 9.23
C GLU A 56 23.85 5.97 9.56
N ASP A 57 23.30 5.39 10.61
CA ASP A 57 23.50 4.00 11.02
C ASP A 57 22.90 2.95 10.04
N GLY A 58 22.18 3.40 9.01
CA GLY A 58 21.69 2.54 7.92
C GLY A 58 20.30 1.92 8.12
N PRO A 59 20.00 0.79 7.45
CA PRO A 59 18.68 0.15 7.48
C PRO A 59 18.17 -0.14 8.90
N GLY A 60 16.85 -0.07 9.10
CA GLY A 60 16.23 -0.31 10.41
C GLY A 60 16.24 0.90 11.37
N TRP A 61 16.59 2.10 10.88
CA TRP A 61 16.60 3.33 11.68
C TRP A 61 15.26 3.64 12.37
N GLN A 62 14.13 3.31 11.74
CA GLN A 62 12.80 3.49 12.34
C GLN A 62 12.57 2.56 13.54
N ASP A 63 13.09 1.34 13.48
CA ASP A 63 12.98 0.39 14.58
C ASP A 63 13.84 0.84 15.77
N ARG A 64 15.03 1.37 15.51
CA ARG A 64 15.89 1.97 16.54
C ARG A 64 15.24 3.17 17.23
N ILE A 65 14.58 4.05 16.48
CA ILE A 65 13.78 5.14 17.07
C ILE A 65 12.69 4.57 17.98
N ASN A 66 11.97 3.54 17.53
CA ASN A 66 10.91 2.92 18.32
C ASN A 66 11.44 2.26 19.60
N ASP A 67 12.60 1.61 19.55
CA ASP A 67 13.24 1.00 20.71
C ASP A 67 13.64 2.04 21.77
N ILE A 68 14.15 3.20 21.34
CA ILE A 68 14.46 4.32 22.24
C ILE A 68 13.19 4.88 22.88
N LEU A 69 12.11 5.05 22.11
CA LEU A 69 10.82 5.47 22.65
C LEU A 69 10.31 4.49 23.72
N ARG A 70 10.41 3.17 23.46
CA ARG A 70 10.08 2.14 24.44
C ARG A 70 10.98 2.18 25.68
N ALA A 71 12.27 2.43 25.51
CA ALA A 71 13.21 2.58 26.63
C ALA A 71 12.88 3.81 27.48
N ALA A 72 12.53 4.94 26.85
CA ALA A 72 12.10 6.15 27.54
C ALA A 72 10.80 5.94 28.33
N MET A 73 9.84 5.16 27.79
CA MET A 73 8.63 4.77 28.53
C MET A 73 8.97 3.97 29.80
N LYS A 74 9.91 3.02 29.71
CA LYS A 74 10.35 2.22 30.87
C LYS A 74 11.10 3.06 31.91
N ASN A 75 11.92 4.01 31.47
CA ASN A 75 12.69 4.88 32.36
C ASN A 75 11.82 5.89 33.13
N ARG A 76 10.59 6.11 32.67
CA ARG A 76 9.61 7.00 33.33
C ARG A 76 8.77 6.28 34.39
N LEU A 77 8.72 4.95 34.35
CA LEU A 77 8.01 4.09 35.30
C LEU A 77 8.94 3.68 36.45
#